data_AF-A0A1B3JGB1-F1
#
_entry.id   AF-A0A1B3JGB1-F1
#
_cell.length_a   1.000
_cell.length_b   1.000
_cell.length_c   1.000
_cell.angle_alpha   90.00
_cell.angle_beta   90.00
_cell.angle_gamma   90.00
#
_symmetry.space_group_name_H-M   'P 1'
#
loop_
_entity.id
_entity.type
_entity.pdbx_description
1 polymer ?
#
loop_
_entity_poly.entity_id
_entity_poly.type
_entity_poly.pdbx_seq_one_letter_code
_entity_poly.pdbx_strand_id
1 'polypeptide(L)'
;MGIVDDKISNWIWKVLPVLTDYQDSQRFEIWLYSKQAETLFPQKVYLELISFNFRDNPLKLFDVLNEFISFEERQKLKLIVKLFREKEIFSTDFSYLNSLNLPDNYIYHLKYSLLEIYSQLEICRVLKDQDKSQKYQQKLETYLIELEKHILDTGALPHLDILKIK
;
A
#
# COMPACT_ATOMS: atom_id res chain seq x y z
N MET A 1 12.61 9.21 -26.25
CA MET A 1 12.07 8.17 -25.36
C MET A 1 11.70 8.85 -24.06
N GLY A 2 10.40 9.05 -23.83
CA GLY A 2 9.94 9.64 -22.58
C GLY A 2 10.24 8.68 -21.43
N ILE A 3 10.76 9.21 -20.34
CA ILE A 3 10.85 8.48 -19.08
C ILE A 3 9.41 8.07 -18.76
N VAL A 4 9.11 6.78 -18.85
CA VAL A 4 7.84 6.26 -18.34
C VAL A 4 7.93 6.47 -16.84
N ASP A 5 7.19 7.45 -16.33
CA ASP A 5 7.15 7.72 -14.91
C ASP A 5 6.51 6.51 -14.24
N ASP A 6 7.34 5.66 -13.63
CA ASP A 6 6.89 4.40 -13.05
C ASP A 6 6.06 4.59 -11.77
N LYS A 7 5.87 5.84 -11.35
CA LYS A 7 5.17 6.24 -10.14
C LYS A 7 3.67 6.27 -10.33
N ILE A 8 2.95 5.85 -9.30
CA ILE A 8 1.52 6.10 -9.22
C ILE A 8 1.28 7.59 -8.96
N SER A 9 0.21 8.13 -9.51
CA SER A 9 -0.18 9.52 -9.30
C SER A 9 -0.19 9.90 -7.82
N ASN A 10 0.39 11.05 -7.49
CA ASN A 10 0.62 11.44 -6.09
C ASN A 10 -0.66 11.56 -5.24
N TRP A 11 -1.80 11.84 -5.87
CA TRP A 11 -3.07 11.95 -5.17
C TRP A 11 -3.60 10.58 -4.70
N ILE A 12 -3.17 9.46 -5.32
CA ILE A 12 -3.57 8.10 -4.92
C ILE A 12 -3.09 7.79 -3.49
N TRP A 13 -1.96 8.36 -3.08
CA TRP A 13 -1.45 8.27 -1.70
C TRP A 13 -2.42 8.75 -0.65
N LYS A 14 -3.26 9.74 -1.01
CA LYS A 14 -4.23 10.29 -0.08
C LYS A 14 -5.42 9.36 0.12
N VAL A 15 -5.68 8.46 -0.83
CA VAL A 15 -6.77 7.48 -0.77
C VAL A 15 -6.29 6.12 -0.27
N LEU A 16 -4.99 5.83 -0.40
CA LEU A 16 -4.39 4.57 0.03
C LEU A 16 -4.77 4.13 1.45
N PRO A 17 -4.76 5.00 2.48
CA PRO A 17 -5.20 4.62 3.84
C PRO A 17 -6.58 3.98 3.91
N VAL A 18 -7.50 4.44 3.06
CA VAL A 18 -8.88 3.95 3.04
C VAL A 18 -8.96 2.63 2.28
N LEU A 19 -8.19 2.50 1.19
CA LEU A 19 -8.14 1.28 0.39
C LEU A 19 -7.54 0.09 1.14
N THR A 20 -6.69 0.37 2.13
CA THR A 20 -6.00 -0.64 2.94
C THR A 20 -6.63 -0.86 4.33
N ASP A 21 -7.81 -0.27 4.57
CA ASP A 21 -8.54 -0.30 5.85
C ASP A 21 -7.77 0.33 7.04
N TYR A 22 -6.69 1.08 6.79
CA TYR A 22 -5.93 1.78 7.83
C TYR A 22 -6.66 3.01 8.38
N GLN A 23 -7.34 3.76 7.52
CA GLN A 23 -8.16 4.91 7.88
C GLN A 23 -9.64 4.57 7.67
N ASP A 24 -10.43 4.85 8.71
CA ASP A 24 -11.88 4.76 8.62
C ASP A 24 -12.45 5.67 7.51
N SER A 25 -13.37 5.11 6.72
CA SER A 25 -13.96 5.79 5.56
C SER A 25 -14.74 7.05 5.93
N GLN A 26 -15.38 7.12 7.11
CA GLN A 26 -16.09 8.32 7.55
C GLN A 26 -15.10 9.41 7.94
N ARG A 27 -13.98 9.06 8.59
CA ARG A 27 -12.89 10.01 8.86
C ARG A 27 -12.31 10.57 7.58
N PHE A 28 -12.14 9.74 6.55
CA PHE A 28 -11.70 10.20 5.23
C PHE A 28 -12.73 11.12 4.56
N GLU A 29 -14.01 10.76 4.59
CA GLU A 29 -15.11 11.59 4.09
C GLU A 29 -15.10 12.97 4.74
N ILE A 30 -14.98 13.05 6.07
CA ILE A 30 -14.87 14.33 6.80
C ILE A 30 -13.65 15.14 6.32
N TRP A 31 -12.51 14.48 6.15
CA TRP A 31 -11.28 15.13 5.67
C TRP A 31 -11.40 15.67 4.24
N LEU A 32 -12.17 15.02 3.36
CA LEU A 32 -12.40 15.49 1.99
C LEU A 32 -13.07 16.88 1.93
N TYR A 33 -13.85 17.26 2.94
CA TYR A 33 -14.45 18.60 3.05
C TYR A 33 -13.47 19.69 3.55
N SER A 34 -12.22 19.33 3.84
CA SER A 34 -11.19 20.30 4.23
C SER A 34 -10.63 21.04 3.00
N LYS A 35 -10.23 22.31 3.20
CA LYS A 35 -9.56 23.12 2.16
C LYS A 35 -8.28 22.47 1.62
N GLN A 36 -7.61 21.67 2.46
CA GLN A 36 -6.38 20.99 2.05
C GLN A 36 -6.68 19.87 1.04
N ALA A 37 -7.75 19.09 1.26
CA ALA A 37 -8.11 18.00 0.38
C ALA A 37 -8.40 18.47 -1.05
N GLU A 38 -9.12 19.60 -1.21
CA GLU A 38 -9.44 20.20 -2.52
C GLU A 38 -8.19 20.43 -3.39
N THR A 39 -7.05 20.77 -2.78
CA THR A 39 -5.79 21.03 -3.51
C THR A 39 -4.95 19.78 -3.78
N LEU A 40 -5.25 18.65 -3.15
CA LEU A 40 -4.45 17.43 -3.22
C LEU A 40 -4.94 16.44 -4.28
N PHE A 41 -6.11 16.68 -4.88
CA PHE A 41 -6.71 15.84 -5.92
C PHE A 41 -6.89 16.62 -7.22
N PRO A 42 -6.80 15.95 -8.38
CA PRO A 42 -7.32 16.51 -9.63
C PRO A 42 -8.81 16.85 -9.45
N GLN A 43 -9.25 17.99 -9.98
CA GLN A 43 -10.63 18.49 -9.77
C GLN A 43 -11.71 17.44 -10.06
N LYS A 44 -11.58 16.69 -11.16
CA LYS A 44 -12.54 15.63 -11.52
C LYS A 44 -12.58 14.49 -10.50
N VAL A 45 -11.41 14.07 -10.01
CA VAL A 45 -11.28 13.04 -8.97
C VAL A 45 -11.90 13.55 -7.67
N TYR A 46 -11.59 14.79 -7.28
CA TYR A 46 -12.14 15.41 -6.07
C TYR A 46 -13.67 15.43 -6.08
N LEU A 47 -14.27 15.86 -7.20
CA LEU A 47 -15.72 15.95 -7.35
C LEU A 47 -16.41 14.59 -7.25
N GLU A 48 -15.80 13.53 -7.80
CA GLU A 48 -16.34 12.18 -7.62
C GLU A 48 -16.17 11.68 -6.18
N LEU A 49 -15.02 11.94 -5.55
CA LEU A 49 -14.77 11.52 -4.18
C LEU A 49 -15.75 12.17 -3.18
N ILE A 50 -16.06 13.46 -3.32
CA ILE A 50 -17.03 14.12 -2.41
C ILE A 50 -18.48 13.70 -2.67
N SER A 51 -18.77 13.24 -3.89
CA SER A 51 -20.09 12.74 -4.28
C SER A 51 -20.26 11.25 -3.96
N PHE A 52 -19.17 10.58 -3.58
CA PHE A 52 -19.16 9.16 -3.28
C PHE A 52 -19.80 8.89 -1.92
N ASN A 53 -20.74 7.95 -1.88
CA ASN A 53 -21.35 7.50 -0.64
C ASN A 53 -20.48 6.43 0.05
N PHE A 54 -19.58 6.90 0.92
CA PHE A 54 -18.67 6.03 1.68
C PHE A 54 -19.37 5.09 2.67
N ARG A 55 -20.59 5.42 3.12
CA ARG A 55 -21.32 4.63 4.12
C ARG A 55 -21.88 3.34 3.54
N ASP A 56 -22.35 3.41 2.30
CA ASP A 56 -23.07 2.30 1.68
C ASP A 56 -22.16 1.36 0.88
N ASN A 57 -20.96 1.81 0.47
CA ASN A 57 -20.12 0.97 -0.38
C ASN A 57 -18.61 1.32 -0.43
N PRO A 58 -17.85 1.23 0.68
CA PRO A 58 -16.42 1.57 0.68
C PRO A 58 -15.59 0.72 -0.30
N LEU A 59 -16.03 -0.50 -0.63
CA LEU A 59 -15.36 -1.39 -1.59
C LEU A 59 -15.42 -0.88 -3.05
N LYS A 60 -16.42 -0.05 -3.39
CA LYS A 60 -16.54 0.57 -4.73
C LYS A 60 -15.58 1.74 -4.94
N LEU A 61 -14.91 2.21 -3.89
CA LEU A 61 -13.93 3.29 -4.02
C LEU A 61 -12.86 2.91 -5.05
N PHE A 62 -12.40 1.65 -5.05
CA PHE A 62 -11.44 1.16 -6.03
C PHE A 62 -11.97 1.25 -7.47
N ASP A 63 -13.26 0.97 -7.70
CA ASP A 63 -13.89 1.06 -9.01
C ASP A 63 -13.99 2.51 -9.50
N VAL A 64 -14.35 3.44 -8.61
CA VAL A 64 -14.35 4.88 -8.91
C VAL A 64 -12.95 5.34 -9.28
N LEU A 65 -11.94 4.94 -8.50
CA LEU A 65 -10.55 5.31 -8.79
C LEU A 65 -10.09 4.78 -10.15
N ASN A 66 -10.51 3.57 -10.53
CA ASN A 66 -10.13 2.97 -11.81
C ASN A 66 -10.48 3.89 -12.99
N GLU A 67 -11.59 4.62 -12.95
CA GLU A 67 -11.98 5.53 -14.03
C GLU A 67 -10.97 6.66 -14.29
N PHE A 68 -10.14 6.99 -13.30
CA PHE A 68 -9.22 8.13 -13.34
C PHE A 68 -7.75 7.75 -13.50
N ILE A 69 -7.42 6.46 -13.47
CA ILE A 69 -6.04 5.98 -13.52
C ILE A 69 -5.83 5.04 -14.71
N SER A 70 -4.61 5.05 -15.23
CA SER A 70 -4.20 4.19 -16.34
C SER A 70 -4.27 2.71 -15.98
N PHE A 71 -4.38 1.82 -16.98
CA PHE A 71 -4.38 0.37 -16.73
C PHE A 71 -3.16 -0.09 -15.90
N GLU A 72 -1.98 0.46 -16.17
CA GLU A 72 -0.75 0.14 -15.46
C GLU A 72 -0.81 0.57 -13.98
N GLU A 73 -1.29 1.78 -13.71
CA GLU A 73 -1.52 2.26 -12.33
C GLU A 73 -2.55 1.38 -11.60
N ARG A 74 -3.60 0.89 -12.27
CA ARG A 74 -4.58 -0.03 -11.67
C ARG A 74 -3.92 -1.33 -11.20
N GLN A 75 -3.05 -1.90 -12.02
CA GLN A 75 -2.34 -3.14 -11.64
C GLN A 75 -1.41 -2.90 -10.46
N LYS A 76 -0.63 -1.81 -10.49
CA LYS A 76 0.27 -1.43 -9.39
C LYS A 76 -0.53 -1.20 -8.10
N LEU A 77 -1.61 -0.41 -8.15
CA LEU A 77 -2.46 -0.12 -7.00
C LEU A 77 -3.11 -1.39 -6.43
N LYS A 78 -3.58 -2.30 -7.29
CA LYS A 78 -4.14 -3.58 -6.86
C LYS A 78 -3.12 -4.40 -6.05
N LEU A 79 -1.87 -4.48 -6.52
CA LEU A 79 -0.80 -5.20 -5.81
C LEU A 79 -0.42 -4.54 -4.49
N ILE A 80 -0.37 -3.20 -4.45
CA ILE A 80 -0.13 -2.43 -3.22
C ILE A 80 -1.24 -2.70 -2.22
N VAL A 81 -2.50 -2.51 -2.62
CA VAL A 81 -3.67 -2.75 -1.75
C VAL A 81 -3.69 -4.18 -1.25
N LYS A 82 -3.39 -5.16 -2.11
CA LYS A 82 -3.31 -6.56 -1.71
C LYS A 82 -2.25 -6.79 -0.63
N LEU A 83 -1.04 -6.27 -0.83
CA LEU A 83 0.04 -6.37 0.14
C LEU A 83 -0.34 -5.74 1.48
N PHE A 84 -0.85 -4.51 1.48
CA PHE A 84 -1.12 -3.78 2.71
C PHE A 84 -2.42 -4.20 3.39
N ARG A 85 -3.47 -4.56 2.65
CA ARG A 85 -4.77 -4.94 3.24
C ARG A 85 -4.79 -6.39 3.68
N GLU A 86 -4.35 -7.29 2.81
CA GLU A 86 -4.40 -8.73 3.07
C GLU A 86 -3.17 -9.20 3.85
N LYS A 87 -2.12 -8.36 3.96
CA LYS A 87 -0.85 -8.68 4.63
C LYS A 87 -0.23 -9.97 4.09
N GLU A 88 -0.38 -10.18 2.78
CA GLU A 88 0.04 -11.39 2.08
C GLU A 88 1.04 -11.08 0.97
N ILE A 89 2.07 -11.92 0.85
CA ILE A 89 3.06 -11.87 -0.22
C ILE A 89 2.74 -12.95 -1.26
N PHE A 90 2.28 -12.53 -2.43
CA PHE A 90 1.82 -13.44 -3.48
C PHE A 90 2.84 -13.66 -4.59
N SER A 91 3.91 -12.89 -4.61
CA SER A 91 4.96 -12.99 -5.63
C SER A 91 6.29 -12.50 -5.08
N THR A 92 7.36 -12.88 -5.76
CA THR A 92 8.70 -12.33 -5.53
C THR A 92 8.96 -11.08 -6.36
N ASP A 93 8.06 -10.73 -7.29
CA ASP A 93 8.18 -9.53 -8.10
C ASP A 93 7.57 -8.34 -7.35
N PHE A 94 8.44 -7.61 -6.69
CA PHE A 94 8.10 -6.38 -5.98
C PHE A 94 8.32 -5.12 -6.83
N SER A 95 8.42 -5.23 -8.16
CA SER A 95 8.63 -4.07 -9.06
C SER A 95 7.59 -2.97 -8.85
N TYR A 96 6.34 -3.33 -8.54
CA TYR A 96 5.28 -2.38 -8.20
C TYR A 96 5.61 -1.48 -7.00
N LEU A 97 6.54 -1.88 -6.11
CA LEU A 97 6.97 -1.02 -5.02
C LEU A 97 7.82 0.17 -5.48
N ASN A 98 8.38 0.14 -6.70
CA ASN A 98 9.03 1.30 -7.31
C ASN A 98 8.06 2.46 -7.54
N SER A 99 6.77 2.15 -7.64
CA SER A 99 5.76 3.17 -7.77
C SER A 99 5.47 3.88 -6.45
N LEU A 100 6.00 3.36 -5.33
CA LEU A 100 5.84 4.01 -4.04
C LEU A 100 6.60 5.35 -4.03
N ASN A 101 6.03 6.40 -3.44
CA ASN A 101 6.68 7.70 -3.33
C ASN A 101 7.62 7.72 -2.12
N LEU A 102 8.59 6.80 -2.16
CA LEU A 102 9.60 6.58 -1.15
C LEU A 102 10.99 6.71 -1.77
N PRO A 103 12.03 7.01 -0.99
CA PRO A 103 13.41 7.01 -1.47
C PRO A 103 13.82 5.66 -2.06
N ASP A 104 14.59 5.64 -3.15
CA ASP A 104 14.98 4.40 -3.85
C ASP A 104 15.74 3.41 -2.95
N ASN A 105 16.61 3.92 -2.08
CA ASN A 105 17.33 3.10 -1.10
C ASN A 105 16.35 2.41 -0.14
N TYR A 106 15.26 3.08 0.23
CA TYR A 106 14.24 2.51 1.07
C TYR A 106 13.42 1.44 0.35
N ILE A 107 13.03 1.72 -0.90
CA ILE A 107 12.36 0.74 -1.76
C ILE A 107 13.22 -0.52 -1.91
N TYR A 108 14.53 -0.37 -2.09
CA TYR A 108 15.48 -1.49 -2.13
C TYR A 108 15.44 -2.33 -0.84
N HIS A 109 15.54 -1.69 0.33
CA HIS A 109 15.48 -2.39 1.61
C HIS A 109 14.13 -3.07 1.85
N LEU A 110 13.03 -2.40 1.48
CA LEU A 110 11.68 -2.94 1.58
C LEU A 110 11.54 -4.22 0.75
N LYS A 111 11.95 -4.19 -0.52
CA LYS A 111 11.94 -5.37 -1.40
C LYS A 111 12.74 -6.52 -0.82
N TYR A 112 13.93 -6.23 -0.29
CA TYR A 112 14.79 -7.23 0.31
C TYR A 112 14.13 -7.88 1.54
N SER A 113 13.57 -7.08 2.46
CA SER A 113 12.89 -7.59 3.65
C SER A 113 11.67 -8.46 3.30
N LEU A 114 10.86 -8.05 2.32
CA LEU A 114 9.71 -8.83 1.88
C LEU A 114 10.14 -10.15 1.23
N LEU A 115 11.20 -10.15 0.42
CA LEU A 115 11.74 -11.36 -0.20
C LEU A 115 12.26 -12.36 0.85
N GLU A 116 12.92 -11.86 1.90
CA GLU A 116 13.40 -12.67 3.00
C GLU A 116 12.25 -13.33 3.76
N ILE A 117 11.20 -12.56 4.10
CA ILE A 117 9.98 -13.09 4.73
C ILE A 117 9.32 -14.15 3.85
N TYR A 118 9.14 -13.86 2.57
CA TYR A 118 8.56 -14.79 1.59
C TYR A 118 9.32 -16.11 1.56
N SER A 119 10.64 -16.05 1.48
CA SER A 119 11.51 -17.23 1.45
C SER A 119 11.34 -18.08 2.71
N GLN A 120 11.21 -17.45 3.88
CA GLN A 120 10.99 -18.17 5.13
C GLN A 120 9.60 -18.80 5.22
N LEU A 121 8.55 -18.09 4.79
CA LEU A 121 7.20 -18.65 4.71
C LEU A 121 7.15 -19.86 3.78
N GLU A 122 7.85 -19.79 2.64
CA GLU A 122 7.92 -20.89 1.67
C GLU A 122 8.67 -22.11 2.23
N ILE A 123 9.79 -21.90 2.94
CA ILE A 123 10.49 -22.97 3.66
C ILE A 123 9.57 -23.61 4.71
N CYS A 124 8.87 -22.82 5.52
CA CYS A 124 7.95 -23.33 6.54
C CYS A 124 6.81 -24.13 5.89
N ARG A 125 6.30 -23.70 4.73
CA ARG A 125 5.28 -24.40 3.95
C ARG A 125 5.75 -25.78 3.49
N VAL A 126 6.97 -25.86 2.94
CA VAL A 126 7.57 -27.13 2.48
C VAL A 126 7.83 -28.08 3.65
N LEU A 127 8.32 -27.55 4.78
CA LEU A 127 8.61 -28.31 5.99
C LEU A 127 7.36 -28.63 6.84
N LYS A 128 6.19 -28.05 6.49
CA LYS A 128 4.94 -28.12 7.26
C LYS A 128 5.07 -27.62 8.70
N ASP A 129 5.97 -26.66 8.93
CA ASP A 129 6.21 -26.03 10.23
C ASP A 129 5.23 -24.87 10.44
N GLN A 130 4.08 -25.19 11.02
CA GLN A 130 2.98 -24.23 11.21
C GLN A 130 3.32 -23.13 12.22
N ASP A 131 4.00 -23.47 13.31
CA ASP A 131 4.37 -22.51 14.37
C ASP A 131 5.32 -21.45 13.82
N LYS A 132 6.35 -21.87 13.07
CA LYS A 132 7.31 -20.96 12.47
C LYS A 132 6.66 -20.14 11.35
N SER A 133 5.77 -20.73 10.56
CA SER A 133 4.99 -20.01 9.56
C SER A 133 4.17 -18.88 10.20
N GLN A 134 3.44 -19.18 11.29
CA GLN A 134 2.64 -18.18 12.00
C GLN A 134 3.51 -17.05 12.56
N LYS A 135 4.70 -17.37 13.08
CA LYS A 135 5.66 -16.36 13.56
C LYS A 135 6.13 -15.43 12.44
N TYR A 136 6.39 -15.93 11.23
CA TYR A 136 6.76 -15.08 10.10
C TYR A 136 5.58 -14.26 9.57
N GLN A 137 4.37 -14.81 9.60
CA GLN A 137 3.16 -14.08 9.24
C GLN A 137 2.93 -12.89 10.20
N GLN A 138 3.05 -13.10 11.51
CA GLN A 138 2.96 -12.01 12.49
C GLN A 138 4.04 -10.93 12.30
N LYS A 139 5.26 -11.35 11.94
CA LYS A 139 6.33 -10.41 11.59
C LYS A 139 5.99 -9.58 10.36
N LEU A 140 5.44 -10.22 9.32
CA LEU A 140 4.99 -9.53 8.10
C LEU A 140 3.90 -8.50 8.42
N GLU A 141 2.88 -8.90 9.17
CA GLU A 141 1.78 -8.03 9.58
C GLU A 141 2.29 -6.80 10.34
N THR A 142 3.13 -7.03 11.35
CA THR A 142 3.74 -5.95 12.16
C THR A 142 4.55 -5.01 11.26
N TYR A 143 5.38 -5.58 10.40
CA TYR A 143 6.23 -4.81 9.47
C TYR A 143 5.40 -3.94 8.53
N LEU A 144 4.34 -4.49 7.93
CA LEU A 144 3.49 -3.77 7.00
C LEU A 144 2.63 -2.70 7.69
N ILE A 145 2.17 -2.93 8.93
CA ILE A 145 1.45 -1.93 9.73
C ILE A 145 2.36 -0.74 10.03
N GLU A 146 3.60 -0.98 10.45
CA GLU A 146 4.55 0.09 10.72
C GLU A 146 4.88 0.86 9.42
N LEU A 147 5.19 0.14 8.34
CA LEU A 147 5.42 0.75 7.02
C LEU A 147 4.23 1.63 6.58
N GLU A 148 3.01 1.13 6.74
CA GLU A 148 1.77 1.85 6.41
C GLU A 148 1.63 3.14 7.22
N LYS A 149 1.84 3.10 8.54
CA LYS A 149 1.91 4.31 9.39
C LYS A 149 2.93 5.30 8.84
N HIS A 150 4.13 4.84 8.50
CA HIS A 150 5.23 5.69 8.05
C HIS A 150 5.01 6.32 6.66
N ILE A 151 4.40 5.58 5.74
CA ILE A 151 4.00 6.11 4.42
C ILE A 151 2.97 7.24 4.58
N LEU A 152 2.14 7.17 5.61
CA LEU A 152 0.99 8.07 5.79
C LEU A 152 1.29 9.26 6.73
N ASP A 153 2.21 9.10 7.69
CA ASP A 153 2.53 10.08 8.75
C ASP A 153 3.88 10.82 8.56
N THR A 154 4.28 11.19 7.34
CA THR A 154 5.17 12.38 7.11
C THR A 154 6.69 12.28 7.37
N GLY A 155 7.38 11.19 7.03
CA GLY A 155 8.76 11.32 6.52
C GLY A 155 9.95 10.88 7.39
N ALA A 156 9.75 9.97 8.36
CA ALA A 156 10.84 9.13 8.86
C ALA A 156 10.59 7.68 8.42
N LEU A 157 11.58 7.06 7.78
CA LEU A 157 11.52 5.66 7.38
C LEU A 157 11.65 4.80 8.64
N PRO A 158 10.81 3.77 8.86
CA PRO A 158 10.99 2.88 9.99
C PRO A 158 12.39 2.29 9.92
N HIS A 159 13.04 2.19 11.07
CA HIS A 159 14.21 1.34 11.18
C HIS A 159 13.72 -0.08 10.96
N LEU A 160 13.82 -0.54 9.72
CA LEU A 160 13.61 -1.91 9.38
C LEU A 160 14.80 -2.65 9.98
N ASP A 161 14.63 -3.19 11.18
CA ASP A 161 15.42 -4.32 11.57
C ASP A 161 15.15 -5.38 10.51
N ILE A 162 16.02 -5.42 9.49
CA ILE A 162 16.24 -6.57 8.63
C ILE A 162 16.15 -7.73 9.60
N LEU A 163 15.23 -8.66 9.35
CA LEU A 163 15.03 -9.83 10.20
C LEU A 163 16.34 -10.59 10.21
N LYS A 164 17.29 -10.19 11.06
CA LYS A 164 18.59 -10.82 11.15
C LYS A 164 18.29 -12.25 11.52
N ILE A 165 18.45 -13.12 10.53
CA ILE A 165 18.41 -14.56 10.70
C ILE A 165 19.53 -14.84 11.71
N LYS A 166 19.13 -15.03 12.97
CA LYS A 166 19.92 -15.72 13.97
C LYS A 166 19.42 -17.15 14.02
#